data_AF-A0A2V6WUP6-F1
#
_entry.id   AF-A0A2V6WUP6-F1
#
_cell.length_a   1.000
_cell.length_b   1.000
_cell.length_c   1.000
_cell.angle_alpha   90.00
_cell.angle_beta   90.00
_cell.angle_gamma   90.00
#
_symmetry.space_group_name_H-M   'P 1'
#
loop_
_entity.id
_entity.type
_entity.pdbx_description
1 polymer ?
#
loop_
_entity_poly.entity_id
_entity_poly.type
_entity_poly.pdbx_seq_one_letter_code
_entity_poly.pdbx_strand_id
1 'polypeptide(L)'
;MPVRWQDQAWSRGLWYRGKVTRRTVLGLGAAAAGALGAVLLEPPPWRAAFGQAKPYRIGSLQPLTGAAAAGGRMALIGTELAVRRINGAGGINGRPVELIVED
;
A
#
# COMPACT_ATOMS: atom_id res chain seq x y z
N MET A 1 50.50 35.42 -12.00
CA MET A 1 49.06 35.32 -12.31
C MET A 1 48.48 34.15 -11.54
N PRO A 2 47.29 34.24 -10.90
CA PRO A 2 46.74 33.13 -10.13
C PRO A 2 46.34 31.99 -11.09
N VAL A 3 46.84 30.79 -10.81
CA VAL A 3 46.49 29.58 -11.56
C VAL A 3 45.03 29.26 -11.28
N ARG A 4 44.17 29.46 -12.27
CA ARG A 4 42.77 29.03 -12.21
C ARG A 4 42.73 27.51 -12.23
N TRP A 5 42.11 26.92 -11.22
CA TRP A 5 41.98 25.45 -11.15
C TRP A 5 41.14 24.90 -12.30
N GLN A 6 40.32 25.74 -12.95
CA GLN A 6 39.50 25.36 -14.10
C GLN A 6 40.34 25.02 -15.35
N ASP A 7 41.56 25.55 -15.47
CA ASP A 7 42.40 25.39 -16.66
C ASP A 7 43.28 24.14 -16.61
N GLN A 8 43.25 23.40 -15.49
CA GLN A 8 44.08 22.23 -15.24
C GLN A 8 43.61 21.00 -16.04
N ALA A 9 44.54 20.13 -16.45
CA ALA A 9 44.23 18.98 -17.31
C ALA A 9 43.19 18.03 -16.68
N TRP A 10 43.22 17.86 -15.35
CA TRP A 10 42.27 17.04 -14.61
C TRP A 10 40.85 17.65 -14.56
N SER A 11 40.73 18.98 -14.61
CA SER A 11 39.45 19.69 -14.50
C SER A 11 38.75 19.88 -15.84
N ARG A 12 39.50 19.87 -16.95
CA ARG A 12 38.96 20.03 -18.31
C ARG A 12 37.91 18.98 -18.67
N GLY A 13 38.10 17.73 -18.23
CA GLY A 13 37.14 16.65 -18.46
C GLY A 13 35.83 16.80 -17.67
N LEU A 14 35.89 17.49 -16.52
CA LEU A 14 34.78 17.70 -15.60
C LEU A 14 33.92 18.92 -15.99
N TRP A 15 34.54 20.02 -16.41
CA TRP A 15 33.84 21.29 -16.65
C TRP A 15 33.73 21.72 -18.12
N TYR A 16 34.65 21.29 -18.99
CA TYR A 16 34.70 21.73 -20.41
C TYR A 16 34.15 20.73 -21.42
N ARG A 17 33.63 19.59 -20.96
CA ARG A 17 33.02 18.59 -21.84
C ARG A 17 31.50 18.73 -21.79
N GLY A 18 30.88 19.07 -22.92
CA GLY A 18 29.42 19.15 -23.13
C GLY A 18 28.65 17.83 -22.94
N LYS A 19 29.13 16.93 -22.09
CA LYS A 19 28.50 15.66 -21.72
C LYS A 19 27.47 15.82 -20.60
N VAL A 20 27.60 16.86 -19.78
CA VAL A 20 26.55 17.26 -18.84
C VAL A 20 25.64 18.25 -19.56
N THR A 21 24.65 17.72 -20.27
CA THR A 21 23.60 18.54 -20.89
C THR A 21 22.41 18.65 -19.96
N ARG A 22 21.61 19.72 -20.09
CA ARG A 22 20.34 19.85 -19.35
C ARG A 22 19.46 18.60 -19.47
N ARG A 23 19.49 17.93 -20.64
CA ARG A 23 18.76 16.69 -20.90
C ARG A 23 19.25 15.52 -20.04
N THR A 24 20.56 15.39 -19.81
CA THR A 24 21.11 14.34 -18.94
C THR A 24 20.73 14.57 -17.48
N VAL A 25 20.75 15.83 -17.03
CA VAL A 25 20.33 16.21 -15.67
C VAL A 25 18.83 15.96 -15.46
N LEU A 26 17.99 16.39 -16.42
CA LEU A 26 16.53 16.16 -16.35
C LEU A 26 16.17 14.68 -16.48
N GLY A 27 16.87 13.91 -17.32
CA GLY A 27 16.64 12.47 -17.49
C GLY A 27 16.98 11.66 -16.23
N LEU A 28 18.10 11.97 -15.57
CA LEU A 28 18.48 11.33 -14.31
C LEU A 28 17.55 11.75 -13.15
N GLY A 29 17.12 13.01 -13.11
CA GLY A 29 16.14 13.49 -12.13
C GLY A 29 14.78 12.81 -12.24
N ALA A 30 14.30 12.55 -13.46
CA ALA A 30 13.04 11.85 -13.69
C ALA A 30 13.09 10.37 -13.26
N ALA A 31 14.23 9.68 -13.47
CA ALA A 31 14.40 8.30 -13.04
C ALA A 31 14.47 8.16 -11.50
N ALA A 32 15.12 9.11 -10.81
CA ALA A 32 15.15 9.14 -9.34
C ALA A 32 13.77 9.49 -8.74
N ALA A 33 13.00 10.37 -9.39
CA ALA A 33 11.64 10.71 -8.98
C ALA A 33 10.63 9.59 -9.23
N GLY A 34 10.86 8.67 -10.18
CA GLY A 34 9.97 7.53 -10.41
C GLY A 34 10.02 6.47 -9.31
N ALA A 35 11.23 6.13 -8.85
CA ALA A 35 11.42 5.10 -7.81
C ALA A 35 11.17 5.62 -6.39
N LEU A 36 11.44 6.91 -6.12
CA LEU A 36 11.10 7.54 -4.85
C LEU A 36 9.68 8.12 -4.84
N GLY A 37 9.17 8.61 -5.97
CA GLY A 37 7.81 9.14 -6.09
C GLY A 37 6.74 8.08 -5.88
N ALA A 38 6.91 6.85 -6.38
CA ALA A 38 5.99 5.76 -6.07
C ALA A 38 5.98 5.35 -4.59
N VAL A 39 7.03 5.68 -3.83
CA VAL A 39 7.15 5.38 -2.39
C VAL A 39 6.82 6.60 -1.51
N LEU A 40 6.83 7.81 -2.07
CA LEU A 40 6.63 9.09 -1.38
C LEU A 40 5.31 9.79 -1.72
N LEU A 41 4.62 9.44 -2.82
CA LEU A 41 3.33 10.06 -3.18
C LEU A 41 2.15 9.56 -2.35
N GLU A 42 2.29 8.45 -1.64
CA GLU A 42 1.24 7.99 -0.72
C GLU A 42 1.40 8.69 0.63
N PRO A 43 0.48 9.59 1.02
CA PRO A 43 0.62 10.33 2.25
C PRO A 43 0.68 9.37 3.46
N PRO A 44 1.54 9.61 4.47
CA PRO A 44 1.65 8.79 5.67
C PRO A 44 0.33 8.35 6.34
N PRO A 45 -0.74 9.17 6.42
CA PRO A 45 -2.00 8.72 7.01
C PRO A 45 -2.67 7.59 6.22
N TRP A 46 -2.49 7.52 4.91
CA TRP A 46 -3.00 6.41 4.08
C TRP A 46 -2.18 5.15 4.28
N ARG A 47 -0.85 5.27 4.42
CA ARG A 47 0.02 4.12 4.75
C ARG A 47 -0.27 3.54 6.13
N ALA A 48 -0.66 4.35 7.10
CA ALA A 48 -1.09 3.89 8.43
C ALA A 48 -2.53 3.32 8.43
N ALA A 49 -3.43 3.83 7.58
CA ALA A 49 -4.74 3.23 7.36
C ALA A 49 -4.66 1.83 6.74
N PHE A 50 -3.62 1.56 5.93
CA PHE A 50 -3.34 0.27 5.29
C PHE A 50 -2.17 -0.51 5.93
N GLY A 51 -1.53 0.01 6.98
CA GLY A 51 -0.39 -0.61 7.66
C GLY A 51 -0.86 -1.67 8.64
N GLN A 52 -0.46 -2.94 8.40
CA GLN A 52 -0.90 -4.14 9.14
C GLN A 52 -2.40 -4.12 9.44
N ALA A 53 -3.18 -4.15 8.36
CA ALA A 53 -4.61 -3.94 8.40
C ALA A 53 -5.30 -5.07 9.18
N LYS A 54 -5.79 -4.73 10.40
CA LYS A 54 -6.48 -5.65 11.30
C LYS A 54 -7.71 -6.30 10.62
N PRO A 55 -8.14 -7.51 11.01
CA PRO A 55 -9.35 -8.11 10.47
C PRO A 55 -10.58 -7.21 10.66
N TYR A 56 -11.53 -7.27 9.72
CA TYR A 56 -12.83 -6.63 9.89
C TYR A 56 -13.69 -7.47 10.82
N ARG A 57 -14.01 -6.95 12.01
CA ARG A 57 -14.90 -7.61 12.97
C ARG A 57 -16.35 -7.31 12.65
N ILE A 58 -17.13 -8.33 12.34
CA ILE A 58 -18.55 -8.22 12.01
C ILE A 58 -19.33 -8.98 13.07
N GLY A 59 -20.21 -8.28 13.79
CA GLY A 59 -21.16 -8.89 14.71
C GLY A 59 -22.39 -9.42 13.97
N SER A 60 -22.81 -10.62 14.31
CA SER A 60 -24.01 -11.26 13.77
C SER A 60 -24.90 -11.68 14.94
N LEU A 61 -26.04 -11.01 15.05
CA LEU A 61 -27.08 -11.30 16.03
C LEU A 61 -28.06 -12.28 15.38
N GLN A 62 -28.08 -13.53 15.85
CA GLN A 62 -29.07 -14.51 15.43
C GLN A 62 -29.78 -15.11 16.63
N PRO A 63 -31.11 -15.31 16.56
CA PRO A 63 -31.81 -16.08 17.58
C PRO A 63 -31.43 -17.55 17.43
N LEU A 64 -30.44 -18.00 18.19
CA LEU A 64 -29.98 -19.38 18.29
C LEU A 64 -30.76 -20.15 19.36
N THR A 65 -31.47 -19.44 20.25
CA THR A 65 -32.38 -20.01 21.25
C THR A 65 -33.85 -19.63 21.03
N GLY A 66 -34.76 -20.33 21.72
CA GLY A 66 -36.21 -20.10 21.66
C GLY A 66 -36.89 -20.60 20.37
N ALA A 67 -38.11 -20.12 20.12
CA ALA A 67 -38.95 -20.59 19.01
C ALA A 67 -38.37 -20.30 17.61
N ALA A 68 -37.49 -19.31 17.49
CA ALA A 68 -36.85 -18.91 16.24
C ALA A 68 -35.47 -19.56 16.00
N ALA A 69 -35.00 -20.42 16.94
CA ALA A 69 -33.68 -21.04 16.92
C ALA A 69 -33.31 -21.78 15.62
N ALA A 70 -34.29 -22.42 14.98
CA ALA A 70 -34.06 -23.11 13.71
C ALA A 70 -33.74 -22.13 12.58
N GLY A 71 -34.45 -21.00 12.52
CA GLY A 71 -34.21 -19.95 11.53
C GLY A 71 -32.88 -19.24 11.76
N GLY A 72 -32.55 -18.90 13.01
CA GLY A 72 -31.27 -18.27 13.35
C GLY A 72 -30.07 -19.16 13.03
N ARG A 73 -30.16 -20.48 13.30
CA ARG A 73 -29.09 -21.42 12.91
C ARG A 73 -28.84 -21.48 11.41
N MET A 74 -29.89 -21.47 10.60
CA MET A 74 -29.75 -21.45 9.14
C MET A 74 -29.12 -20.13 8.64
N ALA A 75 -29.52 -19.01 9.23
CA ALA A 75 -28.93 -17.70 8.92
C ALA A 75 -27.45 -17.63 9.33
N LEU A 76 -27.08 -18.22 10.47
CA LEU A 76 -25.70 -18.30 10.92
C LEU A 76 -24.84 -19.11 9.95
N ILE A 77 -25.30 -20.29 9.53
CA ILE A 77 -24.59 -21.14 8.54
C ILE A 77 -24.35 -20.38 7.23
N GLY A 78 -25.37 -19.67 6.73
CA GLY A 78 -25.24 -18.84 5.53
C GLY A 78 -24.22 -17.72 5.69
N THR A 79 -24.20 -17.09 6.86
CA THR A 79 -23.27 -15.99 7.19
C THR A 79 -21.83 -16.51 7.27
N GLU A 80 -21.59 -17.64 7.93
CA GLU A 80 -20.27 -18.28 7.98
C GLU A 80 -19.77 -18.70 6.61
N LEU A 81 -20.65 -19.26 5.76
CA LEU A 81 -20.29 -19.64 4.40
C LEU A 81 -19.86 -18.42 3.56
N ALA A 82 -20.58 -17.31 3.70
CA ALA A 82 -20.22 -16.06 3.03
C ALA A 82 -18.87 -15.53 3.49
N VAL A 83 -18.61 -15.51 4.80
CA VAL A 83 -17.32 -15.09 5.38
C VAL A 83 -16.18 -15.97 4.88
N ARG A 84 -16.35 -17.29 4.86
CA ARG A 84 -15.35 -18.22 4.31
C ARG A 84 -15.07 -17.95 2.84
N ARG A 85 -16.10 -17.69 2.03
CA ARG A 85 -15.94 -17.37 0.61
C ARG A 85 -15.20 -16.05 0.40
N ILE A 86 -15.52 -15.01 1.16
CA ILE A 86 -14.86 -13.71 1.11
C ILE A 86 -13.38 -13.84 1.49
N ASN A 87 -13.09 -14.53 2.60
CA ASN A 87 -11.72 -14.73 3.05
C ASN A 87 -10.91 -15.59 2.09
N GLY A 88 -11.51 -16.63 1.50
CA GLY A 88 -10.89 -17.46 0.46
C GLY A 88 -10.59 -16.70 -0.84
N ALA A 89 -11.31 -15.61 -1.12
CA ALA A 89 -11.08 -14.73 -2.27
C ALA A 89 -10.04 -13.63 -2.01
N GLY A 90 -9.35 -13.65 -0.86
CA GLY A 90 -8.37 -12.62 -0.47
C GLY A 90 -8.91 -11.54 0.47
N GLY A 91 -10.11 -11.74 1.01
CA GLY A 91 -10.73 -10.81 1.96
C GLY A 91 -11.24 -9.52 1.30
N ILE A 92 -11.61 -8.54 2.13
CA ILE A 92 -12.09 -7.23 1.68
C ILE A 92 -10.91 -6.27 1.69
N ASN A 93 -10.53 -5.71 0.54
CA ASN A 93 -9.33 -4.86 0.41
C ASN A 93 -8.06 -5.51 1.00
N GLY A 94 -7.90 -6.82 0.81
CA GLY A 94 -6.76 -7.59 1.34
C GLY A 94 -6.83 -7.90 2.84
N ARG A 95 -7.96 -7.63 3.50
CA ARG A 95 -8.15 -7.85 4.95
C ARG A 95 -9.14 -8.99 5.19
N PRO A 96 -8.81 -9.95 6.06
CA PRO A 96 -9.74 -11.01 6.43
C PRO A 96 -10.90 -10.44 7.25
N VAL A 97 -12.05 -11.08 7.15
CA VAL A 97 -13.26 -10.84 7.95
C VAL A 97 -13.30 -11.83 9.11
N GLU A 98 -13.56 -11.31 10.32
CA GLU A 98 -13.76 -12.05 11.56
C GLU A 98 -15.23 -11.94 11.96
N LEU A 99 -15.94 -13.06 12.02
CA LEU A 99 -17.35 -13.11 12.42
C LEU A 99 -17.45 -13.32 13.93
N ILE A 100 -18.18 -12.43 14.61
CA ILE A 100 -18.53 -12.53 16.03
C ILE A 100 -20.01 -12.85 16.09
N VAL A 101 -20.38 -13.93 16.75
CA VAL A 101 -21.76 -14.43 16.79
C VAL A 101 -22.28 -14.29 18.20
N GLU A 102 -23.44 -13.66 18.34
CA GLU A 102 -24.13 -13.46 19.61
C GLU A 102 -25.60 -13.88 19.47
N ASP A 103 -26.19 -14.39 20.56
CA ASP A 103 -27.59 -14.85 20.67
C ASP A 103 -28.44 -13.89 21.51
#